data_AF-A0A9P0QIC2-F1
#
_entry.id   AF-A0A9P0QIC2-F1
#
_cell.length_a   1.000
_cell.length_b   1.000
_cell.length_c   1.000
_cell.angle_alpha   90.00
_cell.angle_beta   90.00
_cell.angle_gamma   90.00
#
_symmetry.space_group_name_H-M   'P 1'
#
loop_
_entity.id
_entity.type
_entity.pdbx_description
1 polymer ?
#
loop_
_entity_poly.entity_id
_entity_poly.type
_entity_poly.pdbx_seq_one_letter_code
_entity_poly.pdbx_strand_id
1 'polypeptide(L)'
;MIKYNKCTIRRQKDKINSLNSLVDQLCEEKKISAAQSLVLKESLSETQKQLLFRQLKKGKTNKYSPELRCFALTLNFYSSSAYNYVRKIFGKKVLPHPRTVSKWYSVVDGTPGYSEEAFVL
;
A
#
# COMPACT_ATOMS: atom_id res chain seq x y z
N MET A 1 -31.08 -10.52 -2.28
CA MET A 1 -29.96 -10.41 -1.32
C MET A 1 -29.23 -11.72 -1.02
N ILE A 2 -29.92 -12.84 -0.75
CA ILE A 2 -29.31 -14.11 -0.32
C ILE A 2 -28.26 -14.69 -1.31
N LYS A 3 -28.54 -14.63 -2.63
CA LYS A 3 -27.64 -15.12 -3.68
C LYS A 3 -26.32 -14.31 -3.77
N TYR A 4 -26.39 -13.00 -3.53
CA TYR A 4 -25.24 -12.09 -3.57
C TYR A 4 -24.27 -12.38 -2.43
N ASN A 5 -24.77 -12.60 -1.21
CA ASN A 5 -23.95 -12.93 -0.04
C ASN A 5 -23.25 -14.28 -0.19
N LYS A 6 -23.92 -15.29 -0.78
CA LYS A 6 -23.31 -16.61 -1.08
C LYS A 6 -22.13 -16.49 -2.06
N CYS A 7 -22.23 -15.62 -3.06
CA CYS A 7 -21.14 -15.35 -4.00
C CYS A 7 -19.95 -14.65 -3.34
N THR A 8 -20.19 -13.71 -2.43
CA THR A 8 -19.14 -13.01 -1.68
C THR A 8 -18.38 -13.97 -0.75
N ILE A 9 -19.11 -14.83 -0.02
CA ILE A 9 -18.51 -15.84 0.86
C ILE A 9 -17.65 -16.82 0.07
N ARG A 10 -18.13 -17.30 -1.09
CA ARG A 10 -17.35 -18.18 -1.97
C ARG A 10 -16.04 -17.51 -2.41
N ARG A 11 -16.11 -16.28 -2.92
CA ARG A 11 -14.92 -15.52 -3.35
C ARG A 11 -13.92 -15.29 -2.22
N GLN A 12 -14.39 -15.06 -1.00
CA GLN A 12 -13.53 -14.92 0.17
C GLN A 12 -12.83 -16.25 0.50
N LYS A 13 -13.56 -17.37 0.44
CA LYS A 13 -12.99 -18.71 0.66
C LYS A 13 -11.96 -19.09 -0.40
N ASP A 14 -12.23 -18.79 -1.67
CA ASP A 14 -11.30 -19.01 -2.78
C ASP A 14 -10.02 -18.18 -2.59
N LYS A 15 -10.15 -16.95 -2.09
CA LYS A 15 -9.01 -16.07 -1.78
C LYS A 15 -8.18 -16.62 -0.61
N ILE A 16 -8.83 -17.14 0.44
CA ILE A 16 -8.14 -17.76 1.58
C ILE A 16 -7.35 -18.99 1.11
N ASN A 17 -7.98 -19.87 0.32
CA ASN A 17 -7.33 -21.06 -0.21
C ASN A 17 -6.13 -20.72 -1.10
N SER A 18 -6.28 -19.73 -1.98
CA SER A 18 -5.19 -19.24 -2.84
C SER A 18 -4.05 -18.59 -2.03
N LEU A 19 -4.34 -17.96 -0.91
CA LEU A 19 -3.31 -17.39 -0.03
C LEU A 19 -2.53 -18.48 0.69
N ASN A 20 -3.23 -19.50 1.21
CA ASN A 20 -2.59 -20.63 1.89
C ASN A 20 -1.68 -21.40 0.93
N SER A 21 -2.16 -21.72 -0.28
CA SER A 21 -1.35 -22.42 -1.28
C SER A 21 -0.10 -21.65 -1.69
N LEU A 22 -0.16 -20.31 -1.75
CA LEU A 22 1.02 -19.48 -2.04
C LEU A 22 2.03 -19.49 -0.89
N VAL A 23 1.58 -19.55 0.37
CA VAL A 23 2.47 -19.65 1.53
C VAL A 23 3.20 -20.99 1.52
N ASP A 24 2.48 -22.09 1.24
CA ASP A 24 3.07 -23.43 1.17
C ASP A 24 4.12 -23.53 0.05
N GLN A 25 3.82 -22.98 -1.14
CA GLN A 25 4.78 -22.92 -2.26
C GLN A 25 6.04 -22.10 -1.92
N LEU A 26 5.89 -20.97 -1.21
CA LEU A 26 7.05 -20.16 -0.82
C LEU A 26 7.91 -20.84 0.25
N CYS A 27 7.32 -21.68 1.09
CA CYS A 27 8.04 -22.52 2.03
C CYS A 27 8.80 -23.65 1.33
N GLU A 28 8.21 -24.28 0.31
CA GLU A 28 8.85 -25.32 -0.51
C GLU A 28 10.02 -24.77 -1.35
N GLU A 29 9.90 -23.56 -1.89
CA GLU A 29 10.91 -22.97 -2.76
C GLU A 29 12.22 -22.54 -2.05
N LYS A 30 12.34 -22.65 -0.71
CA LYS A 30 13.56 -22.38 0.09
C LYS A 30 14.31 -21.06 -0.26
N LYS A 31 13.59 -19.99 -0.62
CA LYS A 31 14.19 -18.69 -0.98
C LYS A 31 14.55 -17.80 0.22
N ILE A 32 14.16 -18.20 1.43
CA ILE A 32 14.40 -17.48 2.68
C ILE A 32 14.50 -18.53 3.80
N SER A 33 15.54 -18.49 4.64
CA SER A 33 15.58 -19.33 5.85
C SER A 33 14.47 -18.90 6.82
N ALA A 34 13.86 -19.84 7.56
CA ALA A 34 12.80 -19.52 8.53
C ALA A 34 13.22 -18.40 9.50
N ALA A 35 14.49 -18.42 9.92
CA ALA A 35 15.11 -17.40 10.76
C ALA A 35 15.21 -16.02 10.07
N GLN A 36 15.56 -15.98 8.78
CA GLN A 36 15.62 -14.73 8.01
C GLN A 36 14.23 -14.12 7.80
N SER A 37 13.19 -14.97 7.67
CA SER A 37 11.81 -14.49 7.59
C SER A 37 11.31 -13.90 8.92
N LEU A 38 11.71 -14.48 10.06
CA LEU A 38 11.38 -14.01 11.40
C LEU A 38 12.03 -12.66 11.68
N VAL A 39 13.34 -12.54 11.42
CA VAL A 39 14.08 -11.27 11.60
C VAL A 39 13.51 -10.17 10.72
N LEU A 40 13.17 -10.43 9.45
CA LEU A 40 12.53 -9.44 8.59
C LEU A 40 11.11 -9.07 9.06
N LYS A 41 10.38 -10.00 9.68
CA LYS A 41 9.06 -9.73 10.26
C LYS A 41 9.13 -8.94 11.56
N GLU A 42 10.17 -9.08 12.37
CA GLU A 42 10.31 -8.36 13.64
C GLU A 42 11.02 -7.00 13.47
N SER A 43 12.02 -6.91 12.59
CA SER A 43 12.83 -5.69 12.42
C SER A 43 12.14 -4.58 11.62
N LEU A 44 11.19 -4.92 10.75
CA LEU A 44 10.54 -3.96 9.88
C LEU A 44 9.22 -3.44 10.48
N SER A 45 9.04 -2.13 10.44
CA SER A 45 7.75 -1.51 10.75
C SER A 45 6.68 -1.97 9.77
N GLU A 46 5.41 -1.84 10.17
CA GLU A 46 4.28 -2.22 9.31
C GLU A 46 4.29 -1.44 7.98
N THR A 47 4.70 -0.17 8.02
CA THR A 47 4.90 0.66 6.82
C THR A 47 5.99 0.11 5.90
N GLN A 48 7.14 -0.28 6.46
CA GLN A 48 8.27 -0.83 5.69
C GLN A 48 7.91 -2.18 5.05
N LYS A 49 7.21 -3.04 5.79
CA LYS A 49 6.69 -4.31 5.27
C LYS A 49 5.79 -4.07 4.06
N GLN A 50 4.85 -3.13 4.16
CA GLN A 50 3.96 -2.80 3.06
C GLN A 50 4.69 -2.26 1.82
N LEU A 51 5.74 -1.46 2.00
CA LEU A 51 6.58 -0.97 0.91
C LEU A 51 7.27 -2.14 0.17
N LEU A 52 7.92 -3.04 0.91
CA LEU A 52 8.61 -4.19 0.33
C LEU A 52 7.65 -5.15 -0.38
N PHE A 53 6.54 -5.52 0.26
CA PHE A 53 5.55 -6.40 -0.35
C PHE A 53 4.94 -5.78 -1.62
N ARG A 54 4.84 -4.45 -1.69
CA ARG A 54 4.34 -3.75 -2.87
C ARG A 54 5.37 -3.67 -4.00
N GLN A 55 6.67 -3.62 -3.68
CA GLN A 55 7.74 -3.78 -4.68
C GLN A 55 7.72 -5.18 -5.30
N LEU A 56 7.54 -6.21 -4.45
CA LEU A 56 7.62 -7.61 -4.85
C LEU A 56 6.38 -8.11 -5.60
N LYS A 57 5.19 -7.55 -5.33
CA LYS A 57 3.94 -7.97 -6.02
C LYS A 57 3.96 -7.63 -7.51
N LYS A 58 3.77 -8.67 -8.35
CA LYS A 58 3.43 -8.55 -9.77
C LYS A 58 1.90 -8.53 -9.92
N GLY A 59 1.27 -7.35 -9.94
CA GLY A 59 -0.19 -7.24 -10.15
C GLY A 59 -0.80 -5.92 -9.68
N LYS A 60 -2.14 -5.80 -9.77
CA LYS A 60 -2.88 -4.64 -9.26
C LYS A 60 -2.70 -4.53 -7.74
N THR A 61 -2.09 -3.45 -7.32
CA THR A 61 -1.78 -3.16 -5.91
C THR A 61 -3.04 -2.76 -5.13
N ASN A 62 -3.15 -3.23 -3.88
CA ASN A 62 -4.17 -2.82 -2.91
C ASN A 62 -4.17 -1.30 -2.66
N LYS A 63 -5.22 -0.81 -1.97
CA LYS A 63 -5.31 0.56 -1.43
C LYS A 63 -4.02 0.93 -0.68
N TYR A 64 -3.58 2.18 -0.82
CA TYR A 64 -2.43 2.72 -0.08
C TYR A 64 -2.80 2.83 1.40
N SER A 65 -1.85 2.54 2.30
CA SER A 65 -2.03 2.80 3.73
C SER A 65 -2.18 4.29 4.00
N PRO A 66 -2.86 4.65 5.10
CA PRO A 66 -3.00 6.05 5.50
C PRO A 66 -1.64 6.72 5.70
N GLU A 67 -0.65 6.02 6.29
CA GLU A 67 0.69 6.59 6.50
C GLU A 67 1.40 6.88 5.18
N LEU A 68 1.31 5.97 4.20
CA LEU A 68 1.93 6.15 2.89
C LEU A 68 1.22 7.25 2.08
N ARG A 69 -0.10 7.41 2.27
CA ARG A 69 -0.87 8.51 1.71
C ARG A 69 -0.44 9.85 2.33
N CYS A 70 -0.32 9.91 3.65
CA CYS A 70 0.17 11.10 4.36
C CYS A 70 1.57 11.48 3.87
N PHE A 71 2.52 10.54 3.89
CA PHE A 71 3.88 10.75 3.38
C PHE A 71 3.90 11.29 1.94
N ALA A 72 3.12 10.70 1.03
CA ALA A 72 3.06 11.13 -0.36
C ALA A 72 2.47 12.54 -0.51
N LEU A 73 1.44 12.88 0.27
CA LEU A 73 0.82 14.21 0.28
C LEU A 73 1.78 15.24 0.87
N THR A 74 2.38 14.98 2.03
CA THR A 74 3.32 15.90 2.68
C THR A 74 4.53 16.20 1.80
N LEU A 75 5.13 15.16 1.20
CA LEU A 75 6.29 15.35 0.34
C LEU A 75 5.93 16.12 -0.94
N ASN A 76 4.78 15.81 -1.56
CA ASN A 76 4.31 16.51 -2.74
C ASN A 76 3.91 17.96 -2.44
N PHE A 77 3.37 18.22 -1.24
CA PHE A 77 3.06 19.57 -0.74
C PHE A 77 4.33 20.41 -0.60
N TYR A 78 5.40 19.87 -0.01
CA TYR A 78 6.67 20.57 0.10
C TYR A 78 7.37 20.77 -1.26
N SER A 79 7.40 19.72 -2.10
CA SER A 79 7.96 19.84 -3.45
C SER A 79 7.52 18.67 -4.34
N SER A 80 6.78 19.01 -5.39
CA SER A 80 6.41 18.05 -6.45
C SER A 80 7.64 17.45 -7.14
N SER A 81 8.71 18.22 -7.29
CA SER A 81 10.01 17.75 -7.83
C SER A 81 10.68 16.74 -6.90
N ALA A 82 10.71 17.00 -5.59
CA ALA A 82 11.24 16.05 -4.61
C ALA A 82 10.45 14.75 -4.61
N TYR A 83 9.12 14.84 -4.66
CA TYR A 83 8.26 13.66 -4.79
C TYR A 83 8.58 12.83 -6.04
N ASN A 84 8.72 13.49 -7.20
CA ASN A 84 9.05 12.81 -8.46
C ASN A 84 10.44 12.15 -8.41
N TYR A 85 11.42 12.79 -7.77
CA TYR A 85 12.75 12.22 -7.57
C TYR A 85 12.71 10.97 -6.68
N VAL A 86 12.08 11.06 -5.51
CA VAL A 86 11.93 9.91 -4.59
C VAL A 86 11.18 8.78 -5.30
N ARG A 87 10.12 9.09 -6.07
CA ARG A 87 9.39 8.11 -6.87
C ARG A 87 10.25 7.44 -7.96
N LYS A 88 11.22 8.17 -8.53
CA LYS A 88 12.17 7.61 -9.50
C LYS A 88 13.11 6.61 -8.82
N ILE A 89 13.58 6.90 -7.62
CA ILE A 89 14.50 6.05 -6.84
C ILE A 89 13.79 4.79 -6.31
N PHE A 90 12.69 4.95 -5.58
CA PHE A 90 12.01 3.85 -4.88
C PHE A 90 11.09 3.01 -5.79
N GLY A 91 10.98 3.39 -7.06
CA GLY A 91 10.28 2.66 -8.10
C GLY A 91 8.80 3.04 -8.25
N LYS A 92 8.32 2.96 -9.49
CA LYS A 92 6.96 3.41 -9.90
C LYS A 92 5.79 2.67 -9.24
N LYS A 93 6.02 1.50 -8.64
CA LYS A 93 5.00 0.63 -8.02
C LYS A 93 4.71 0.96 -6.56
N VAL A 94 5.70 1.50 -5.86
CA VAL A 94 5.63 1.73 -4.42
C VAL A 94 4.85 2.99 -4.13
N LEU A 95 5.26 4.08 -4.79
CA LEU A 95 4.68 5.39 -4.59
C LEU A 95 3.57 5.68 -5.61
N PRO A 96 2.49 6.35 -5.18
CA PRO A 96 1.37 6.68 -6.05
C PRO A 96 1.81 7.49 -7.28
N HIS A 97 1.05 7.36 -8.37
CA HIS A 97 1.28 8.24 -9.52
C HIS A 97 0.95 9.68 -9.10
N PRO A 98 1.66 10.73 -9.57
CA PRO A 98 1.34 12.13 -9.25
C PRO A 98 -0.14 12.46 -9.46
N ARG A 99 -0.74 11.97 -10.55
CA ARG A 99 -2.20 12.06 -10.81
C ARG A 99 -3.08 11.49 -9.69
N THR A 100 -2.67 10.41 -9.04
CA THR A 100 -3.36 9.84 -7.87
C THR A 100 -3.23 10.76 -6.67
N VAL A 101 -2.05 11.35 -6.46
CA VAL A 101 -1.81 12.32 -5.39
C VAL A 101 -2.67 13.58 -5.61
N SER A 102 -2.73 14.13 -6.83
CA SER A 102 -3.64 15.24 -7.18
C SER A 102 -5.11 14.91 -6.91
N LYS A 103 -5.55 13.68 -7.22
CA LYS A 103 -6.92 13.23 -6.93
C LYS A 103 -7.20 13.13 -5.42
N TRP A 104 -6.18 12.93 -4.60
CA TRP A 104 -6.36 12.94 -3.15
C TRP A 104 -6.52 14.34 -2.57
N TYR A 105 -5.93 15.37 -3.19
CA TYR A 105 -6.19 16.77 -2.85
C TYR A 105 -7.60 17.21 -3.23
N SER A 106 -8.16 16.71 -4.35
CA SER A 106 -9.51 17.11 -4.80
C SER A 106 -10.66 16.59 -3.92
N VAL A 107 -10.35 15.80 -2.88
CA VAL A 107 -11.34 15.29 -1.91
C VAL A 107 -11.34 16.13 -0.62
N VAL A 108 -10.38 17.04 -0.46
CA VAL A 108 -10.35 18.00 0.65
C VAL A 108 -11.40 19.06 0.37
N ASP A 109 -12.28 19.32 1.34
CA ASP A 109 -13.33 20.33 1.21
C ASP A 109 -12.68 21.70 0.96
N GLY A 110 -12.97 22.26 -0.22
CA GLY A 110 -12.48 23.58 -0.64
C GLY A 110 -13.38 24.72 -0.16
N THR A 111 -14.04 24.53 0.99
CA THR A 111 -14.91 25.57 1.56
C THR A 111 -14.07 26.82 1.87
N PRO A 112 -14.60 28.03 1.66
CA PRO A 112 -13.87 29.25 1.95
C PRO A 112 -13.56 29.31 3.46
N GLY A 113 -12.27 29.26 3.80
CA GLY A 113 -11.77 29.17 5.17
C GLY A 113 -10.40 28.49 5.24
N TYR A 114 -9.90 28.25 6.44
CA TYR A 114 -8.74 27.37 6.65
C TYR A 114 -9.22 25.91 6.61
N SER A 115 -8.54 25.06 5.84
CA SER A 115 -8.78 23.61 5.84
C SER A 115 -8.48 23.03 7.23
N GLU A 116 -9.35 22.18 7.75
CA GLU A 116 -9.14 21.52 9.06
C GLU A 116 -7.80 20.78 9.11
N GLU A 117 -7.37 20.23 7.98
CA GLU A 117 -6.10 19.52 7.83
C GLU A 117 -4.86 20.40 8.05
N ALA A 118 -4.99 21.73 7.93
CA ALA A 118 -3.89 22.65 8.20
C ALA A 118 -3.59 22.79 9.71
N PHE A 119 -4.56 22.49 10.57
CA PHE A 119 -4.43 22.56 12.03
C PHE A 119 -3.96 21.24 12.67
N VAL A 120 -3.79 20.18 11.87
CA VAL A 120 -3.41 18.83 12.34
C VAL A 120 -1.93 18.51 12.08
N LEU A 121 -1.18 19.43 11.45
CA LEU A 121 0.28 19.37 11.35
C LEU A 121 0.93 19.58 12.72
#